data_AF-A0A7S1EZS7-F1
#
_entry.id   AF-A0A7S1EZS7-F1
#
_cell.length_a   1.000
_cell.length_b   1.000
_cell.length_c   1.000
_cell.angle_alpha   90.00
_cell.angle_beta   90.00
_cell.angle_gamma   90.00
#
_symmetry.space_group_name_H-M   'P 1'
#
loop_
_entity.id
_entity.type
_entity.pdbx_description
1 polymer ?
#
loop_
_entity_poly.entity_id
_entity_poly.type
_entity_poly.pdbx_seq_one_letter_code
_entity_poly.pdbx_strand_id
1 'polypeptide(L)'
;ARLMKVILQQRTGQKVFIDSDDLKELGELFDIVRCRVKHVIVYLTASTLSRSWCAGEIATADVFHVTTTVIKTPSFVEPEQEEMDNLELFLDGNIWSLAEYH
;
A
#
# COMPACT_ATOMS: atom_id res chain seq x y z
N ALA A 1 9.71 0.74 -6.26
CA ALA A 1 9.05 2.05 -6.11
C ALA A 1 9.99 3.28 -6.20
N ARG A 2 11.18 3.30 -5.58
CA ARG A 2 12.03 4.51 -5.47
C ARG A 2 12.40 5.21 -6.79
N LEU A 3 12.82 4.47 -7.81
CA LEU A 3 13.11 5.05 -9.13
C LEU A 3 11.88 5.74 -9.73
N MET A 4 10.71 5.12 -9.58
CA MET A 4 9.45 5.68 -10.07
C MET A 4 9.09 6.99 -9.36
N LYS A 5 9.29 7.09 -8.04
CA LYS A 5 9.14 8.35 -7.29
C LYS A 5 10.01 9.45 -7.88
N VAL A 6 11.29 9.18 -8.12
CA VAL A 6 12.22 10.16 -8.71
C VAL A 6 11.74 10.61 -10.10
N ILE A 7 11.37 9.67 -10.96
CA ILE A 7 10.87 9.97 -12.32
C ILE A 7 9.59 10.80 -12.26
N LEU A 8 8.64 10.45 -11.40
CA LEU A 8 7.39 11.18 -11.25
C LEU A 8 7.62 12.60 -10.72
N GLN A 9 8.48 12.76 -9.72
CA GLN A 9 8.84 14.08 -9.18
C GLN A 9 9.50 14.94 -10.26
N GLN A 10 10.43 14.38 -11.03
CA GLN A 10 11.11 15.08 -12.12
C GLN A 10 10.16 15.47 -13.26
N ARG A 11 9.21 14.59 -13.63
CA ARG A 11 8.30 14.82 -14.77
C ARG A 11 7.10 15.69 -14.43
N THR A 12 6.61 15.63 -13.19
CA THR A 12 5.37 16.30 -12.80
C THR A 12 5.59 17.51 -11.88
N GLY A 13 6.77 17.62 -11.25
CA GLY A 13 7.03 18.62 -10.20
C GLY A 13 6.23 18.40 -8.91
N GLN A 14 5.44 17.32 -8.82
CA GLN A 14 4.60 17.04 -7.65
C GLN A 14 5.39 16.34 -6.55
N LYS A 15 4.92 16.50 -5.30
CA LYS A 15 5.42 15.72 -4.16
C LYS A 15 4.90 14.28 -4.28
N VAL A 16 5.80 13.31 -4.13
CA VAL A 16 5.48 11.88 -4.22
C VAL A 16 6.00 11.20 -2.96
N PHE A 17 5.14 10.41 -2.33
CA PHE A 17 5.41 9.65 -1.11
C PHE A 17 5.46 8.15 -1.41
N ILE A 18 6.19 7.37 -0.62
CA ILE A 18 6.26 5.91 -0.71
C ILE A 18 6.08 5.34 0.71
N ASP A 19 5.29 4.26 0.86
CA ASP A 19 4.98 3.60 2.15
C ASP A 19 6.23 3.25 2.97
N SER A 20 7.30 2.84 2.29
CA SER A 20 8.51 2.30 2.92
C SER A 20 9.37 3.33 3.64
N ASP A 21 9.12 4.62 3.45
CA ASP A 21 9.99 5.68 3.98
C ASP A 21 9.52 6.20 5.36
N ASP A 22 8.27 5.96 5.79
CA ASP A 22 7.66 6.59 6.99
C ASP A 22 6.73 5.67 7.80
N LEU A 23 7.02 4.36 7.86
CA LEU A 23 6.24 3.40 8.65
C LEU A 23 6.50 3.58 10.16
N LYS A 24 5.90 4.61 10.77
CA LYS A 24 5.92 4.85 12.22
C LYS A 24 4.56 4.61 12.87
N GLU A 25 3.48 5.02 12.22
CA GLU A 25 2.10 4.76 12.67
C GLU A 25 1.15 4.51 11.49
N LEU A 26 0.42 3.38 11.52
CA LEU A 26 -0.53 2.99 10.47
C LEU A 26 -1.72 3.95 10.36
N GLY A 27 -2.15 4.55 11.47
CA GLY A 27 -3.23 5.54 11.48
C GLY A 27 -2.88 6.76 10.63
N GLU A 28 -1.67 7.30 10.80
CA GLU A 28 -1.19 8.42 10.00
C GLU A 28 -1.08 8.06 8.51
N LEU A 29 -0.69 6.83 8.19
CA LEU A 29 -0.60 6.35 6.81
C LEU A 29 -1.97 6.38 6.12
N PHE A 30 -3.00 5.86 6.77
CA PHE A 30 -4.36 5.85 6.22
C PHE A 30 -4.97 7.26 6.14
N ASP A 31 -4.67 8.12 7.11
CA ASP A 31 -5.08 9.54 7.07
C ASP A 31 -4.41 10.31 5.93
N ILE A 32 -3.14 9.98 5.61
CA ILE A 32 -2.45 10.54 4.46
C ILE A 32 -3.17 10.13 3.17
N VAL A 33 -3.50 8.83 3.02
CA VAL A 33 -4.24 8.33 1.85
C VAL A 33 -5.61 9.00 1.73
N ARG A 34 -6.33 9.11 2.83
CA ARG A 34 -7.68 9.68 2.86
C ARG A 34 -7.70 11.18 2.55
N CYS A 35 -6.81 11.96 3.16
CA CYS A 35 -6.96 13.41 3.25
C CYS A 35 -5.84 14.21 2.56
N ARG A 36 -4.69 13.61 2.27
CA ARG A 36 -3.48 14.34 1.86
C ARG A 36 -2.93 13.95 0.49
N VAL A 37 -3.48 12.93 -0.15
CA VAL A 37 -3.13 12.54 -1.52
C VAL A 37 -4.30 12.74 -2.46
N LYS A 38 -4.00 13.13 -3.70
CA LYS A 38 -5.00 13.24 -4.78
C LYS A 38 -5.07 11.96 -5.62
N HIS A 39 -4.00 11.17 -5.61
CA HIS A 39 -3.81 10.03 -6.47
C HIS A 39 -2.96 8.97 -5.77
N VAL A 40 -3.41 7.72 -5.80
CA VAL A 40 -2.69 6.55 -5.30
C VAL A 40 -2.18 5.74 -6.48
N ILE A 41 -0.88 5.42 -6.45
CA ILE A 41 -0.27 4.55 -7.46
C ILE A 41 0.07 3.23 -6.77
N VAL A 42 -0.66 2.18 -7.13
CA VAL A 42 -0.45 0.83 -6.60
C VAL A 42 0.57 0.12 -7.47
N TYR A 43 1.81 0.08 -7.01
CA TYR A 43 2.89 -0.63 -7.69
C TYR A 43 2.92 -2.09 -7.24
N LEU A 44 2.24 -2.95 -7.98
CA LEU A 44 2.03 -4.36 -7.64
C LEU A 44 3.26 -5.20 -8.00
N THR A 45 3.89 -5.75 -6.98
CA THR A 45 4.99 -6.72 -7.01
C THR A 45 4.58 -7.95 -6.19
N ALA A 46 5.36 -9.04 -6.24
CA ALA A 46 5.10 -10.28 -5.49
C ALA A 46 4.78 -10.04 -4.00
N SER A 47 5.45 -9.08 -3.35
CA SER A 47 5.30 -8.80 -1.92
C SER A 47 4.44 -7.57 -1.62
N THR A 48 3.79 -6.96 -2.63
CA THR A 48 3.00 -5.76 -2.38
C THR A 48 1.77 -6.08 -1.53
N LEU A 49 1.08 -7.18 -1.80
CA LEU A 49 -0.16 -7.54 -1.12
C LEU A 49 0.06 -8.32 0.18
N SER A 50 1.20 -9.00 0.36
CA SER A 50 1.55 -9.70 1.62
C SER A 50 1.85 -8.73 2.77
N ARG A 51 2.13 -7.46 2.46
CA ARG A 51 2.31 -6.39 3.44
C ARG A 51 0.95 -5.79 3.78
N SER A 52 0.44 -6.07 4.97
CA SER A 52 -0.90 -5.68 5.41
C SER A 52 -1.17 -4.18 5.31
N TRP A 53 -0.16 -3.31 5.50
CA TRP A 53 -0.32 -1.86 5.33
C TRP A 53 -0.64 -1.47 3.88
N CYS A 54 -0.04 -2.13 2.89
CA CYS A 54 -0.36 -1.86 1.49
C CYS A 54 -1.80 -2.23 1.17
N ALA A 55 -2.30 -3.35 1.70
CA ALA A 55 -3.71 -3.71 1.59
C ALA A 55 -4.61 -2.65 2.25
N GLY A 56 -4.23 -2.17 3.44
CA GLY A 56 -4.92 -1.09 4.14
C GLY A 56 -4.95 0.23 3.37
N GLU A 57 -3.84 0.63 2.73
CA GLU A 57 -3.78 1.83 1.88
C GLU A 57 -4.69 1.70 0.64
N ILE A 58 -4.67 0.53 -0.02
CA ILE A 58 -5.51 0.25 -1.19
C ILE A 58 -6.99 0.29 -0.79
N ALA A 59 -7.35 -0.39 0.29
CA ALA A 59 -8.72 -0.40 0.81
C ALA A 59 -9.18 1.01 1.21
N THR A 60 -8.32 1.80 1.85
CA THR A 60 -8.60 3.20 2.21
C THR A 60 -8.84 4.04 0.95
N ALA A 61 -8.00 3.89 -0.08
CA ALA A 61 -8.16 4.60 -1.34
C ALA A 61 -9.49 4.26 -2.03
N ASP A 62 -9.90 2.99 -2.00
CA ASP A 62 -11.17 2.52 -2.55
C ASP A 62 -12.38 3.10 -1.79
N VAL A 63 -12.39 2.98 -0.46
CA VAL A 63 -13.44 3.47 0.43
C VAL A 63 -13.65 4.98 0.30
N PHE A 64 -12.58 5.75 0.20
CA PHE A 64 -12.64 7.22 0.07
C PHE A 64 -12.61 7.71 -1.38
N HIS A 65 -12.71 6.80 -2.35
CA HIS A 65 -12.77 7.10 -3.79
C HIS A 65 -11.59 7.98 -4.28
N VAL A 66 -10.40 7.73 -3.75
CA VAL A 66 -9.18 8.39 -4.20
C VAL A 66 -8.80 7.82 -5.57
N THR A 67 -8.47 8.71 -6.52
CA THR A 67 -8.07 8.30 -7.87
C THR A 67 -6.91 7.30 -7.78
N THR A 68 -7.10 6.10 -8.33
CA THR A 68 -6.14 5.02 -8.17
C THR A 68 -5.66 4.52 -9.53
N THR A 69 -4.34 4.36 -9.68
CA THR A 69 -3.72 3.72 -10.86
C THR A 69 -2.92 2.52 -10.42
N VAL A 70 -3.22 1.37 -11.01
CA VAL A 70 -2.55 0.11 -10.72
C VAL A 70 -1.49 -0.16 -11.79
N ILE A 71 -0.28 -0.46 -11.33
CA ILE A 71 0.85 -0.86 -12.18
C ILE A 71 1.22 -2.29 -11.81
N LYS A 72 0.81 -3.23 -12.66
CA LYS A 72 1.17 -4.64 -12.54
C LYS A 72 2.59 -4.84 -13.06
N THR A 73 3.49 -5.30 -12.21
CA THR A 73 4.83 -5.72 -12.64
C THR A 73 4.83 -7.20 -13.02
N PRO A 74 5.81 -7.69 -13.81
CA PRO A 74 5.92 -9.11 -14.13
C PRO A 74 6.10 -10.04 -12.93
N SER A 75 6.52 -9.49 -11.78
CA SER A 75 6.64 -10.28 -10.54
C SER A 75 5.35 -10.32 -9.73
N PHE A 76 4.30 -9.62 -10.16
CA PHE A 76 3.01 -9.74 -9.48
C PHE A 76 2.41 -11.11 -9.74
N VAL A 77 2.14 -11.82 -8.66
CA VAL A 77 1.36 -13.05 -8.64
C VAL A 77 0.08 -12.72 -7.91
N GLU A 78 -1.06 -13.03 -8.53
CA GLU A 78 -2.36 -12.87 -7.90
C GLU A 78 -2.52 -13.94 -6.82
N PRO A 79 -2.99 -13.58 -5.60
CA PRO A 79 -3.16 -14.55 -4.54
C PRO A 79 -4.14 -15.66 -4.97
N GLU A 80 -3.85 -16.89 -4.57
CA GLU A 80 -4.77 -18.00 -4.76
C GLU A 80 -5.99 -17.87 -3.84
N GLN A 81 -7.11 -18.51 -4.21
CA GLN A 81 -8.33 -18.43 -3.41
C GLN A 81 -8.12 -18.93 -1.98
N GLU A 82 -7.29 -19.96 -1.78
CA GLU A 82 -6.96 -20.49 -0.45
C GLU A 82 -6.19 -19.48 0.41
N GLU A 83 -5.31 -18.68 -0.19
CA GLU A 83 -4.60 -17.58 0.47
C GLU A 83 -5.54 -16.43 0.83
N MET A 84 -6.54 -16.17 -0.02
CA MET A 84 -7.59 -15.17 0.24
C MET A 84 -8.56 -15.61 1.34
N ASP A 85 -8.82 -16.91 1.46
CA ASP A 85 -9.68 -17.48 2.50
C ASP A 85 -8.95 -17.53 3.85
N ASN A 86 -7.61 -17.55 3.86
CA ASN A 86 -6.79 -17.52 5.06
C ASN A 86 -5.70 -16.43 5.00
N LEU A 87 -6.10 -15.22 5.39
CA LEU A 87 -5.23 -14.05 5.40
C LEU A 87 -3.95 -14.22 6.24
N GLU A 88 -3.97 -15.06 7.29
CA GLU A 88 -2.79 -15.30 8.14
C GLU A 88 -1.68 -16.05 7.40
N LEU A 89 -2.02 -16.90 6.42
CA LEU A 89 -1.05 -17.58 5.58
C LEU A 89 -0.43 -16.64 4.54
N PHE A 90 -1.22 -15.66 4.11
CA PHE A 90 -0.85 -14.74 3.04
C PHE A 90 -0.03 -13.53 3.55
N LEU A 91 -0.29 -13.08 4.77
CA LEU A 91 0.39 -11.94 5.37
C LEU A 91 1.75 -12.35 5.96
N ASP A 92 2.73 -11.46 5.88
CA ASP A 92 3.99 -11.61 6.62
C ASP A 92 3.73 -11.47 8.14
N GLY A 93 3.38 -12.59 8.79
CA GLY A 93 2.91 -12.68 10.18
C GLY A 93 3.95 -12.32 11.27
N ASN A 94 5.18 -11.96 10.90
CA ASN A 94 6.27 -11.70 11.85
C ASN A 94 6.35 -10.24 12.38
N ILE A 95 5.38 -9.37 12.06
CA ILE A 95 5.55 -7.91 12.25
C ILE A 95 4.52 -7.29 13.23
N TRP A 96 3.52 -8.03 13.72
CA TRP A 96 2.41 -7.42 14.48
C TRP A 96 2.20 -8.03 15.86
N SER A 97 2.23 -7.20 16.89
CA SER A 97 1.57 -7.47 18.16
C SER A 97 0.19 -6.81 18.15
N LEU A 98 -0.87 -7.58 18.32
CA LEU A 98 -2.19 -7.03 18.63
C LEU A 98 -2.09 -6.26 19.95
N ALA A 99 -2.39 -4.96 19.92
CA ALA A 99 -2.57 -4.15 21.12
C ALA A 99 -4.01 -3.64 21.14
N GLU A 100 -4.76 -4.00 22.19
CA GLU A 100 -6.05 -3.38 22.47
C GLU A 100 -5.81 -1.98 23.05
N TYR A 101 -6.42 -0.97 22.43
CA TYR A 101 -6.50 0.38 22.99
C TYR A 101 -7.88 0.56 23.61
N HIS A 102 -7.92 0.78 24.92
CA HIS A 102 -9.12 1.12 25.70
C HIS A 102 -9.39 2.63 25.70
#